data_AF-A0A497GBP3-F1
#
_entry.id   AF-A0A497GBP3-F1
#
_cell.length_a   1.000
_cell.length_b   1.000
_cell.length_c   1.000
_cell.angle_alpha   90.00
_cell.angle_beta   90.00
_cell.angle_gamma   90.00
#
_symmetry.space_group_name_H-M   'P 1'
#
loop_
_entity.id
_entity.type
_entity.pdbx_description
1 polymer ?
#
loop_
_entity_poly.entity_id
_entity_poly.type
_entity_poly.pdbx_seq_one_letter_code
_entity_poly.pdbx_strand_id
1 'polypeptide(L)'
;MKRGVVAQAARARTVTWSIREAFYEPLMIIWMNRKSRIGLLIIVFYLLMASIGPYLIPYDPKGNPLEIYQPPSLKHPLGTDYMG
;
A
#
# COMPACT_ATOMS: atom_id res chain seq x y z
N MET A 1 -42.27 -33.31 25.67
CA MET A 1 -41.14 -33.15 26.61
C MET A 1 -39.90 -33.66 25.86
N LYS A 2 -38.93 -32.91 25.33
CA LYS A 2 -38.40 -31.54 25.50
C LYS A 2 -37.99 -31.03 24.10
N ARG A 3 -38.62 -29.98 23.55
CA ARG A 3 -38.00 -28.66 23.31
C ARG A 3 -36.51 -28.62 23.70
N GLY A 4 -35.60 -28.52 22.73
CA GLY A 4 -34.19 -28.27 23.07
C GLY A 4 -33.15 -28.44 21.97
N VAL A 5 -33.47 -29.06 20.83
CA VAL A 5 -32.47 -29.23 19.73
C VAL A 5 -32.23 -27.91 18.95
N VAL A 6 -32.99 -26.86 19.27
CA VAL A 6 -32.88 -25.53 18.66
C VAL A 6 -32.01 -24.61 19.53
N ALA A 7 -30.70 -24.83 19.58
CA ALA A 7 -29.74 -23.85 20.15
C ALA A 7 -28.27 -24.07 19.76
N GLN A 8 -27.97 -24.77 18.65
CA GLN A 8 -26.59 -24.88 18.14
C GLN A 8 -26.22 -23.76 17.14
N ALA A 9 -27.10 -22.79 16.92
CA ALA A 9 -26.76 -21.55 16.25
C ALA A 9 -26.23 -20.55 17.28
N ALA A 10 -25.11 -19.89 16.98
CA ALA A 10 -24.64 -18.66 17.63
C ALA A 10 -23.92 -18.79 18.98
N ARG A 11 -22.94 -19.71 19.12
CA ARG A 11 -21.80 -19.41 20.00
C ARG A 11 -20.78 -18.58 19.20
N ALA A 12 -21.11 -17.30 19.03
CA ALA A 12 -20.18 -16.29 18.55
C ALA A 12 -18.86 -16.47 19.30
N ARG A 13 -17.82 -16.93 18.60
CA ARG A 13 -16.44 -16.85 19.09
C ARG A 13 -16.22 -15.36 19.27
N THR A 14 -16.28 -14.89 20.51
CA THR A 14 -15.90 -13.53 20.87
C THR A 14 -14.43 -13.40 20.53
N VAL A 15 -14.17 -12.82 19.38
CA VAL A 15 -12.82 -12.58 18.89
C VAL A 15 -12.27 -11.37 19.64
N THR A 16 -11.91 -11.57 20.90
CA THR A 16 -11.27 -10.54 21.72
C THR A 16 -9.80 -10.52 21.37
N TRP A 17 -9.46 -9.91 20.22
CA TRP A 17 -8.07 -9.68 19.85
C TRP A 17 -7.45 -8.73 20.89
N SER A 18 -6.66 -9.29 21.80
CA SER A 18 -5.78 -8.49 22.63
C SER A 18 -4.84 -7.74 21.69
N ILE A 19 -4.76 -6.41 21.85
CA ILE A 19 -3.99 -5.50 20.98
C ILE A 19 -2.53 -6.00 20.85
N ARG A 20 -2.00 -6.63 21.90
CA ARG A 20 -0.67 -7.24 21.89
C ARG A 20 -0.58 -8.36 20.84
N GLU A 21 -1.50 -9.31 20.84
CA GLU A 21 -1.50 -10.43 19.89
C GLU A 21 -1.68 -9.96 18.44
N ALA A 22 -2.42 -8.87 18.24
CA ALA A 22 -2.64 -8.29 16.92
C ALA A 22 -1.36 -7.71 16.30
N PHE A 23 -0.40 -7.23 17.10
CA PHE A 23 0.83 -6.61 16.60
C PHE A 23 2.05 -7.53 16.67
N TYR A 24 2.20 -8.37 17.70
CA TYR A 24 3.41 -9.18 17.87
C TYR A 24 3.46 -10.40 16.93
N GLU A 25 2.33 -11.10 16.74
CA GLU A 25 2.23 -12.27 15.86
C GLU A 25 2.64 -11.96 14.40
N PRO A 26 2.08 -10.94 13.72
CA PRO A 26 2.47 -10.65 12.34
C PRO A 26 3.92 -10.18 12.22
N LEU A 27 4.42 -9.41 13.19
CA LEU A 27 5.83 -8.99 13.19
C LEU A 27 6.74 -10.21 13.28
N MET A 28 6.50 -11.13 14.21
CA MET A 28 7.30 -12.35 14.35
C MET A 28 7.31 -13.18 13.06
N ILE A 29 6.15 -13.37 12.42
CA ILE A 29 6.01 -14.10 11.15
C ILE A 29 6.84 -13.45 10.04
N ILE A 30 6.83 -12.12 9.96
CA ILE A 30 7.60 -11.39 8.94
C ILE A 30 9.10 -11.62 9.14
N TRP A 31 9.60 -11.56 10.38
CA TRP A 31 11.03 -11.72 10.66
C TRP A 31 11.54 -13.16 10.44
N MET A 32 10.69 -14.17 10.60
CA MET A 32 11.07 -15.58 10.44
C MET A 32 11.19 -16.03 8.98
N ASN A 33 10.49 -15.38 8.05
CA ASN A 33 10.45 -15.78 6.63
C ASN A 33 11.18 -14.80 5.70
N ARG A 34 12.13 -15.29 4.89
CA ARG A 34 12.87 -14.48 3.90
C ARG A 34 11.93 -13.80 2.88
N LYS A 35 10.89 -14.50 2.41
CA LYS A 35 9.94 -13.93 1.44
C LYS A 35 9.14 -12.77 2.02
N SER A 36 8.67 -12.94 3.27
CA SER A 36 7.92 -11.90 3.98
C SER A 36 8.78 -10.65 4.24
N ARG A 37 10.07 -10.83 4.57
CA ARG A 37 11.00 -9.70 4.71
C ARG A 37 11.19 -8.92 3.41
N ILE A 38 11.30 -9.60 2.27
CA ILE A 38 11.42 -8.93 0.97
C ILE A 38 10.14 -8.13 0.68
N GLY A 39 8.97 -8.72 0.91
CA GLY A 39 7.69 -8.02 0.75
C GLY A 39 7.60 -6.76 1.63
N LEU A 40 7.98 -6.87 2.91
CA LEU A 40 8.03 -5.72 3.82
C LEU A 40 9.00 -4.64 3.33
N LEU A 41 10.19 -5.03 2.85
CA LEU A 41 11.19 -4.09 2.34
C LEU A 41 10.67 -3.32 1.11
N ILE A 42 9.96 -3.99 0.20
CA ILE A 42 9.34 -3.34 -0.96
C ILE A 42 8.29 -2.32 -0.51
N ILE A 43 7.45 -2.67 0.47
CA ILE A 43 6.42 -1.75 0.99
C ILE A 43 7.09 -0.53 1.65
N VAL A 44 8.08 -0.75 2.52
CA VAL A 44 8.81 0.34 3.17
C VAL A 44 9.49 1.24 2.13
N PHE A 45 10.08 0.65 1.09
CA PHE A 45 10.67 1.39 -0.02
C PHE A 45 9.65 2.32 -0.70
N TYR A 46 8.46 1.82 -1.04
CA TYR A 46 7.40 2.66 -1.63
C TYR A 46 6.90 3.74 -0.68
N LEU A 47 6.79 3.45 0.62
CA LEU A 47 6.42 4.47 1.62
C LEU A 47 7.46 5.58 1.72
N LEU A 48 8.75 5.23 1.66
CA LEU A 48 9.84 6.21 1.60
C LEU A 48 9.78 7.03 0.31
N MET A 49 9.57 6.38 -0.84
CA MET A 49 9.40 7.09 -2.11
C MET A 49 8.20 8.04 -2.08
N ALA A 50 7.06 7.63 -1.53
CA ALA A 50 5.88 8.49 -1.45
C ALA A 50 6.09 9.68 -0.50
N SER A 51 6.85 9.49 0.58
CA SER A 51 7.14 10.54 1.56
C SER A 51 8.19 11.53 1.05
N ILE A 52 9.25 11.03 0.42
CA ILE A 52 10.41 11.83 -0.02
C ILE A 52 10.22 12.35 -1.46
N GLY A 53 9.49 11.62 -2.31
CA GLY A 53 9.30 11.91 -3.73
C GLY A 53 8.86 13.34 -4.03
N PRO A 54 7.85 13.91 -3.32
CA PRO A 54 7.41 15.28 -3.54
C PRO A 54 8.49 16.34 -3.26
N TYR A 55 9.48 16.04 -2.41
CA TYR A 55 10.60 16.94 -2.12
C TYR A 55 11.72 16.86 -3.17
N LEU A 56 11.86 15.71 -3.84
CA LEU A 56 12.85 15.50 -4.90
C LEU A 56 12.34 16.00 -6.26
N ILE A 57 11.06 15.78 -6.54
CA ILE A 57 10.41 16.15 -7.79
C ILE A 57 9.23 17.04 -7.42
N PRO A 58 9.45 18.36 -7.28
CA PRO A 58 8.37 19.29 -6.98
C PRO A 58 7.36 19.28 -8.13
N TYR A 59 6.09 19.08 -7.79
CA TYR A 59 5.00 19.12 -8.74
C TYR A 59 4.72 20.58 -9.15
N ASP A 60 4.84 20.88 -10.44
CA ASP A 60 4.39 22.16 -11.00
C ASP A 60 2.95 22.02 -11.52
N PRO A 61 1.95 22.62 -10.86
CA PRO A 61 0.56 22.56 -11.33
C PRO A 61 0.34 23.41 -12.60
N LYS A 62 1.28 24.29 -12.96
CA LYS A 62 1.19 25.12 -14.16
C LYS A 62 2.05 24.47 -15.24
N GLY A 63 1.45 23.57 -16.01
CA GLY A 63 2.10 22.98 -17.18
C GLY A 63 2.66 24.06 -18.10
N ASN A 64 3.81 23.79 -18.74
CA ASN A 64 4.47 24.75 -19.60
C ASN A 64 3.80 24.75 -20.99
N PRO A 65 3.13 25.84 -21.43
CA PRO A 65 2.39 25.84 -22.69
C PRO A 65 3.25 25.55 -23.93
N LEU A 66 4.55 25.81 -23.85
CA LEU A 66 5.49 25.56 -24.95
C LEU A 66 5.89 24.08 -25.06
N GLU A 67 5.70 23.30 -24.00
CA GLU A 67 6.10 21.90 -23.93
C GLU A 67 4.93 20.95 -24.16
N ILE A 68 3.72 21.45 -24.39
CA ILE A 68 2.53 20.61 -24.62
C ILE A 68 2.54 19.99 -26.03
N TYR A 69 2.19 18.70 -26.15
CA TYR A 69 2.05 17.95 -27.41
C TYR A 69 3.26 18.00 -28.38
N GLN A 70 4.47 18.08 -27.83
CA GLN A 70 5.71 17.95 -28.59
C GLN A 70 5.93 16.50 -29.05
N PRO A 71 6.54 16.32 -30.24
CA PRO A 71 6.90 15.00 -30.73
C PRO A 71 8.00 14.35 -29.88
N PRO A 72 8.21 13.03 -30.02
CA PRO A 72 9.32 12.31 -29.39
C PRO A 72 10.67 13.02 -29.53
N SER A 73 11.40 13.13 -28.42
CA SER A 73 12.73 13.73 -28.34
C SER A 73 13.63 12.94 -27.39
N LEU A 74 14.92 13.25 -27.33
CA LEU A 74 15.84 12.59 -26.38
C LEU A 74 15.48 12.86 -24.91
N LYS A 75 14.87 14.01 -24.62
CA LYS A 75 14.37 14.34 -23.27
C LYS A 75 13.05 13.64 -22.98
N HIS A 76 12.18 13.55 -23.98
CA HIS A 76 10.86 12.94 -23.90
C HIS A 76 10.71 11.88 -25.01
N PRO A 77 11.21 10.64 -24.81
CA PRO A 77 11.21 9.61 -25.86
C PRO A 77 9.83 9.26 -26.40
N LEU A 78 8.77 9.55 -25.64
CA LEU A 78 7.38 9.33 -26.02
C LEU A 78 6.66 10.63 -26.44
N GLY A 79 7.36 11.76 -26.46
CA GLY A 79 6.76 13.10 -26.58
C GLY A 79 6.19 13.59 -25.25
N THR A 80 5.43 14.68 -25.32
CA THR A 80 4.85 15.35 -24.16
C THR A 80 3.32 15.32 -24.22
N ASP A 81 2.66 15.42 -23.06
CA ASP A 81 1.19 15.36 -22.95
C ASP A 81 0.56 16.76 -22.83
N TYR A 82 -0.65 16.84 -22.28
CA TYR A 82 -1.37 18.10 -22.09
C TYR A 82 -0.81 18.99 -20.97
N MET A 83 0.06 18.45 -20.11
CA MET A 83 0.79 19.19 -19.08
C MET A 83 2.20 19.59 -19.53
N GLY A 84 2.74 18.93 -20.56
CA GLY A 84 4.13 19.08 -21.00
C GLY A 84 5.00 17.97 -20.45
#